data_AF-A0AAN9VEU6-F1
#
_entry.id   AF-A0AAN9VEU6-F1
#
_cell.length_a   1.000
_cell.length_b   1.000
_cell.length_c   1.000
_cell.angle_alpha   90.00
_cell.angle_beta   90.00
_cell.angle_gamma   90.00
#
_symmetry.space_group_name_H-M   'P 1'
#
loop_
_entity.id
_entity.type
_entity.pdbx_description
1 polymer ?
#
loop_
_entity_poly.entity_id
_entity_poly.type
_entity_poly.pdbx_seq_one_letter_code
_entity_poly.pdbx_strand_id
1 'polypeptide(L)'
;MASVRSTVGGRVYPARVEGREEARAEYEEAVRAGRTAAHVQLSARHANLFTVALHVAARDKAAFTLTYEQLLAREHGRYRLRLLLDPGQVVQRLLVEARIRDSAPLALVRVAKLRPADSEVDAAAEAPDDPLATVQRPSPTEALVRWEAGEEAQRGLATGDGLRGLLEVRQINFPFSTFKHSPIHRNV
;
A
#
# COMPACT_ATOMS: atom_id res chain seq x y z
N MET A 1 11.22 -7.57 5.98
CA MET A 1 11.67 -6.76 7.14
C MET A 1 10.76 -5.53 7.29
N ALA A 2 10.62 -4.95 8.48
CA ALA A 2 9.92 -3.68 8.68
C ALA A 2 10.76 -2.73 9.54
N SER A 3 10.78 -1.45 9.21
CA SER A 3 11.54 -0.42 9.92
C SER A 3 10.74 0.88 9.97
N VAL A 4 10.90 1.60 11.08
CA VAL A 4 10.21 2.86 11.32
C VAL A 4 11.22 3.95 11.61
N ARG A 5 11.02 5.12 10.98
CA ARG A 5 11.80 6.32 11.21
C ARG A 5 10.87 7.50 11.47
N SER A 6 11.07 8.17 12.59
CA SER A 6 10.37 9.40 12.93
C SER A 6 11.36 10.56 12.97
N THR A 7 10.94 11.74 12.54
CA THR A 7 11.73 12.98 12.67
C THR A 7 10.85 14.05 13.30
N VAL A 8 11.26 14.64 14.42
CA VAL A 8 10.52 15.71 15.13
C VAL A 8 11.48 16.86 15.41
N GLY A 9 11.14 18.09 14.99
CA GLY A 9 12.00 19.26 15.21
C GLY A 9 13.41 19.09 14.62
N GLY A 10 13.54 18.35 13.51
CA GLY A 10 14.81 18.01 12.88
C GLY A 10 15.60 16.87 13.52
N ARG A 11 15.15 16.30 14.65
CA ARG A 11 15.80 15.16 15.31
C ARG A 11 15.20 13.84 14.85
N VAL A 12 16.06 12.88 14.51
CA VAL A 12 15.66 11.54 14.04
C VAL A 12 15.57 10.58 15.22
N TYR A 13 14.43 9.88 15.31
CA TYR A 13 14.16 8.83 16.28
C TYR A 13 13.96 7.52 15.51
N PRO A 14 14.95 6.62 15.49
CA PRO A 14 14.79 5.28 14.95
C PRO A 14 13.90 4.48 15.90
N ALA A 15 12.88 3.83 15.35
CA ALA A 15 12.02 2.94 16.12
C ALA A 15 12.24 1.49 15.68
N ARG A 16 12.35 0.59 16.66
CA ARG A 16 12.44 -0.84 16.42
C ARG A 16 11.03 -1.40 16.31
N VAL A 17 10.77 -2.14 15.23
CA VAL A 17 9.51 -2.86 15.05
C VAL A 17 9.64 -4.16 15.84
N GLU A 18 9.06 -4.19 17.04
CA GLU A 18 8.99 -5.39 17.87
C GLU A 18 7.55 -5.92 17.91
N GLY A 19 7.40 -7.24 17.86
CA GLY A 19 6.09 -7.90 17.87
C GLY A 19 5.72 -8.38 19.28
N ARG A 20 4.43 -8.27 19.62
CA ARG A 20 3.77 -8.82 20.83
C ARG A 20 3.87 -7.97 22.11
N GLU A 21 3.15 -8.44 23.14
CA GLU A 21 2.65 -7.73 24.34
C GLU A 21 3.69 -6.98 25.16
N GLU A 22 4.95 -7.42 25.17
CA GLU A 22 6.05 -6.80 25.93
C GLU A 22 6.33 -5.37 25.43
N ALA A 23 6.23 -5.12 24.11
CA ALA A 23 6.41 -3.80 23.52
C ALA A 23 5.24 -2.83 23.82
N ARG A 24 4.09 -3.34 24.29
CA ARG A 24 2.90 -2.52 24.58
C ARG A 24 3.05 -1.76 25.90
N ALA A 25 3.54 -2.43 26.94
CA ALA A 25 3.74 -1.80 28.25
C ALA A 25 4.78 -0.65 28.16
N GLU A 26 5.89 -0.89 27.46
CA GLU A 26 6.92 0.12 27.22
C GLU A 26 6.41 1.29 26.35
N TYR A 27 5.62 1.00 25.31
CA TYR A 27 4.91 2.03 24.53
C TYR A 27 3.97 2.87 25.40
N GLU A 28 3.11 2.23 26.20
CA GLU A 28 2.14 2.93 27.06
C GLU A 28 2.82 3.75 28.16
N GLU A 29 3.95 3.30 28.69
CA GLU A 29 4.78 4.07 29.62
C GLU A 29 5.47 5.25 28.92
N ALA A 30 6.05 5.04 27.74
CA ALA A 30 6.69 6.08 26.98
C ALA A 30 5.69 7.19 26.58
N VAL A 31 4.49 6.82 26.12
CA VAL A 31 3.40 7.75 25.82
C VAL A 31 2.98 8.52 27.07
N ARG A 32 2.76 7.85 28.21
CA ARG A 32 2.42 8.51 29.48
C ARG A 32 3.51 9.47 29.96
N ALA A 33 4.77 9.16 29.69
CA ALA A 33 5.91 10.00 30.01
C ALA A 33 6.18 11.14 29.00
N GLY A 34 5.32 11.32 27.99
CA GLY A 34 5.52 12.32 26.93
C GLY A 34 6.71 12.03 26.00
N ARG A 35 7.22 10.79 26.00
CA ARG A 35 8.29 10.33 25.13
C ARG A 35 7.70 9.85 23.80
N THR A 36 8.47 10.01 22.72
CA THR A 36 8.13 9.44 21.41
C THR A 36 8.27 7.92 21.46
N ALA A 37 7.26 7.19 20.99
CA ALA A 37 7.23 5.73 20.97
C ALA A 37 6.53 5.19 19.73
N ALA A 38 6.90 4.00 19.29
CA ALA A 38 6.24 3.30 18.19
C ALA A 38 5.96 1.86 18.59
N HIS A 39 4.82 1.34 18.16
CA HIS A 39 4.39 -0.02 18.44
C HIS A 39 3.62 -0.60 17.25
N VAL A 40 3.76 -1.90 16.99
CA VAL A 40 3.06 -2.58 15.90
C VAL A 40 2.06 -3.55 16.48
N GLN A 41 0.80 -3.42 16.06
CA GLN A 41 -0.28 -4.33 16.42
C GLN A 41 -0.78 -5.05 15.17
N LEU A 42 -0.95 -6.36 15.25
CA LEU A 42 -1.70 -7.07 14.23
C LEU A 42 -3.18 -6.72 14.44
N SER A 43 -3.77 -5.94 13.53
CA SER A 43 -5.17 -5.51 13.65
C SER A 43 -5.77 -5.31 12.26
N ALA A 44 -7.00 -5.82 12.13
CA ALA A 44 -7.82 -6.04 10.95
C ALA A 44 -7.54 -7.35 10.19
N ARG A 45 -8.61 -8.01 9.72
CA ARG A 45 -8.57 -9.28 8.96
C ARG A 45 -7.69 -9.22 7.70
N HIS A 46 -7.34 -8.03 7.21
CA HIS A 46 -6.72 -7.80 5.91
C HIS A 46 -5.52 -6.84 5.93
N ALA A 47 -5.07 -6.39 7.11
CA ALA A 47 -3.93 -5.47 7.22
C ALA A 47 -3.18 -5.66 8.54
N ASN A 48 -1.94 -5.17 8.59
CA ASN A 48 -1.21 -4.97 9.84
C ASN A 48 -1.37 -3.50 10.25
N LEU A 49 -1.62 -3.23 11.53
CA LEU A 49 -1.76 -1.87 12.06
C LEU A 49 -0.44 -1.41 12.67
N PHE A 50 0.09 -0.31 12.14
CA PHE A 50 1.29 0.33 12.67
C PHE A 50 0.87 1.58 13.43
N THR A 51 1.12 1.63 14.73
CA THR A 51 0.73 2.77 15.59
C THR A 51 1.96 3.48 16.10
N VAL A 52 2.07 4.78 15.82
CA VAL A 52 3.20 5.59 16.28
C VAL A 52 2.69 6.82 17.00
N ALA A 53 3.23 7.06 18.20
CA ALA A 53 2.93 8.21 19.03
C ALA A 53 4.14 9.15 19.06
N LEU A 54 3.92 10.38 18.61
CA LEU A 54 4.95 11.42 18.55
C LEU A 54 4.52 12.58 19.44
N HIS A 55 5.41 13.01 20.32
CA HIS A 55 5.24 14.28 21.03
C HIS A 55 5.89 15.39 20.20
N VAL A 56 5.11 16.38 19.78
CA VAL A 56 5.54 17.46 18.88
C VAL A 56 5.35 18.79 19.60
N ALA A 57 6.43 19.56 19.75
CA ALA A 57 6.35 20.88 20.36
C ALA A 57 5.56 21.86 19.48
N ALA A 58 5.07 22.94 20.08
CA ALA A 58 4.35 23.97 19.33
C ALA A 58 5.23 24.51 18.18
N ARG A 59 4.65 24.58 16.98
CA ARG A 59 5.29 25.01 15.72
C ARG A 59 6.36 24.07 15.15
N ASP A 60 6.64 22.94 15.80
CA ASP A 60 7.48 21.91 15.22
C ASP A 60 6.74 21.08 14.17
N LYS A 61 7.51 20.47 13.27
CA LYS A 61 7.01 19.50 12.29
C LYS A 61 7.48 18.10 12.68
N ALA A 62 6.60 17.14 12.45
CA ALA A 62 6.91 15.72 12.54
C ALA A 62 6.81 15.07 11.15
N ALA A 63 7.73 14.17 10.85
CA ALA A 63 7.69 13.32 9.67
C ALA A 63 7.83 11.87 10.12
N PHE A 64 6.97 11.01 9.57
CA PHE A 64 6.94 9.60 9.84
C PHE A 64 7.20 8.81 8.57
N THR A 65 8.05 7.78 8.65
CA THR A 65 8.33 6.88 7.53
C THR A 65 8.30 5.45 8.01
N LEU A 66 7.36 4.67 7.46
CA LEU A 66 7.31 3.23 7.59
C LEU A 66 7.85 2.60 6.31
N THR A 67 8.82 1.71 6.45
CA THR A 67 9.31 0.85 5.36
C THR A 67 9.02 -0.59 5.74
N TYR A 68 8.37 -1.33 4.86
CA TYR A 68 8.09 -2.74 5.06
C TYR A 68 8.22 -3.51 3.75
N GLU A 69 8.52 -4.79 3.88
CA GLU A 69 8.57 -5.73 2.76
C GLU A 69 7.50 -6.79 2.96
N GLN A 70 6.86 -7.18 1.87
CA GLN A 70 5.92 -8.28 1.83
C GLN A 70 6.16 -9.14 0.59
N LEU A 71 5.93 -10.43 0.71
CA LEU A 71 5.87 -11.31 -0.44
C LEU A 71 4.46 -11.28 -1.03
N LEU A 72 4.32 -10.76 -2.25
CA LEU A 72 3.03 -10.79 -2.94
C LEU A 72 2.76 -12.20 -3.46
N ALA A 73 1.68 -12.82 -2.98
CA ALA A 73 1.24 -14.11 -3.49
C ALA A 73 0.70 -13.97 -4.92
N ARG A 74 1.14 -14.88 -5.80
CA ARG A 74 0.62 -14.98 -7.17
C ARG A 74 -0.54 -15.95 -7.20
N GLU A 75 -1.71 -15.48 -7.59
CA GLU A 75 -2.91 -16.30 -7.68
C GLU A 75 -3.50 -16.20 -9.09
N HIS A 76 -3.73 -17.34 -9.74
CA HIS A 76 -4.25 -17.42 -11.12
C HIS A 76 -3.45 -16.56 -12.13
N GLY A 77 -2.13 -16.49 -11.96
CA GLY A 77 -1.24 -15.71 -12.83
C GLY A 77 -1.18 -14.21 -12.53
N ARG A 78 -1.81 -13.74 -11.45
CA ARG A 78 -1.98 -12.31 -11.12
C ARG A 78 -1.30 -11.97 -9.79
N TYR A 79 -0.72 -10.78 -9.72
CA TYR A 79 -0.28 -10.17 -8.47
C TYR A 79 -1.28 -9.09 -8.05
N ARG A 80 -1.54 -9.00 -6.75
CA ARG A 80 -2.46 -8.02 -6.16
C ARG A 80 -1.75 -7.30 -5.02
N LEU A 81 -1.62 -5.98 -5.13
CA LEU A 81 -1.23 -5.11 -4.03
C LEU A 81 -2.48 -4.42 -3.50
N ARG A 82 -2.73 -4.55 -2.19
CA ARG A 82 -3.87 -3.94 -1.50
C ARG A 82 -3.37 -2.98 -0.45
N LEU A 83 -3.96 -1.79 -0.43
CA LEU A 83 -3.63 -0.74 0.52
C LEU A 83 -4.93 -0.24 1.15
N LEU A 84 -5.06 -0.40 2.45
CA LEU A 84 -6.10 0.26 3.23
C LEU A 84 -5.65 1.70 3.49
N LEU A 85 -6.33 2.65 2.86
CA LEU A 85 -6.10 4.08 3.03
C LEU A 85 -7.06 4.60 4.08
N ASP A 86 -6.52 5.09 5.19
CA ASP A 86 -7.27 5.70 6.29
C ASP A 86 -6.42 6.78 6.97
N PRO A 87 -6.26 7.97 6.35
CA PRO A 87 -5.56 9.09 6.96
C PRO A 87 -6.24 9.66 8.22
N GLY A 88 -7.46 9.23 8.57
CA GLY A 88 -8.23 9.73 9.71
C GLY A 88 -8.77 11.16 9.59
N GLN A 89 -8.31 11.93 8.60
CA GLN A 89 -8.78 13.27 8.24
C GLN A 89 -8.46 13.58 6.77
N VAL A 90 -9.04 14.64 6.22
CA VAL A 90 -8.62 15.17 4.91
C VAL A 90 -7.20 15.75 5.01
N VAL A 91 -6.31 15.30 4.13
CA VAL A 91 -4.93 15.81 4.04
C VAL A 91 -4.72 16.57 2.74
N GLN A 92 -3.76 17.50 2.70
CA GLN A 92 -3.49 18.31 1.50
C GLN A 92 -3.19 17.46 0.27
N ARG A 93 -2.46 16.35 0.45
CA ARG A 93 -2.03 15.47 -0.62
C ARG A 93 -1.89 14.03 -0.14
N LEU A 94 -2.79 13.17 -0.58
CA LEU A 94 -2.70 11.73 -0.37
C LEU A 94 -2.20 11.07 -1.66
N LEU A 95 -1.01 10.48 -1.62
CA LEU A 95 -0.31 9.94 -2.79
C LEU A 95 0.09 8.49 -2.56
N VAL A 96 -0.20 7.65 -3.55
CA VAL A 96 0.32 6.29 -3.64
C VAL A 96 1.11 6.16 -4.94
N GLU A 97 2.37 5.75 -4.82
CA GLU A 97 3.24 5.44 -5.96
C GLU A 97 3.70 3.98 -5.85
N ALA A 98 3.47 3.20 -6.90
CA ALA A 98 3.94 1.82 -6.99
C ALA A 98 4.78 1.63 -8.26
N ARG A 99 6.03 1.24 -8.06
CA ARG A 99 6.94 0.85 -9.13
C ARG A 99 6.94 -0.67 -9.25
N ILE A 100 6.43 -1.16 -10.36
CA ILE A 100 6.30 -2.59 -10.66
C ILE A 100 7.43 -2.98 -11.60
N ARG A 101 8.19 -4.01 -11.22
CA ARG A 101 9.22 -4.63 -12.06
C ARG A 101 9.07 -6.13 -12.00
N ASP A 102 9.05 -6.77 -13.16
CA ASP A 102 8.97 -8.22 -13.25
C ASP A 102 9.95 -8.74 -14.29
N SER A 103 10.45 -9.96 -14.08
CA SER A 103 11.24 -10.70 -15.08
C SER A 103 10.48 -10.97 -16.38
N ALA A 104 9.15 -11.10 -16.30
CA ALA A 104 8.28 -11.40 -17.43
C ALA A 104 7.55 -10.14 -17.91
N PRO A 105 7.30 -9.99 -19.22
CA PRO A 105 6.53 -8.86 -19.73
C PRO A 105 5.15 -8.73 -19.05
N LEU A 106 4.84 -7.50 -18.66
CA LEU A 106 3.58 -7.11 -18.03
C LEU A 106 2.49 -7.09 -19.11
N ALA A 107 1.49 -7.96 -19.01
CA ALA A 107 0.31 -7.93 -19.86
C ALA A 107 -0.64 -6.79 -19.43
N LEU A 108 -0.97 -6.73 -18.14
CA LEU A 108 -1.90 -5.75 -17.59
C LEU A 108 -1.32 -5.14 -16.32
N VAL A 109 -1.46 -3.83 -16.19
CA VAL A 109 -1.31 -3.11 -14.93
C VAL A 109 -2.50 -2.16 -14.84
N ARG A 110 -3.27 -2.24 -13.76
CA ARG A 110 -4.42 -1.37 -13.53
C ARG A 110 -4.63 -1.08 -12.05
N VAL A 111 -5.35 -0.01 -11.78
CA VAL A 111 -5.78 0.38 -10.44
C VAL A 111 -7.30 0.37 -10.41
N ALA A 112 -7.88 -0.49 -9.58
CA ALA A 112 -9.33 -0.53 -9.41
C ALA A 112 -9.79 0.76 -8.71
N LYS A 113 -10.96 1.28 -9.10
CA LYS A 113 -11.62 2.39 -8.42
C LYS A 113 -11.62 2.15 -6.91
N LEU A 114 -11.27 3.17 -6.12
CA LEU A 114 -11.28 3.11 -4.67
C LEU A 114 -12.64 2.63 -4.17
N ARG A 115 -12.61 1.63 -3.27
CA ARG A 115 -13.80 1.01 -2.70
C ARG A 115 -13.88 1.24 -1.20
N PRO A 116 -15.06 1.08 -0.59
CA PRO A 116 -15.19 1.01 0.87
C PRO A 116 -14.20 0.01 1.48
N ALA A 117 -13.65 0.34 2.66
CA ALA A 117 -12.61 -0.45 3.32
C ALA A 117 -13.02 -1.89 3.68
N ASP A 118 -14.31 -2.14 3.83
CA ASP A 118 -14.95 -3.42 4.15
C ASP A 118 -15.35 -4.22 2.90
N SER A 119 -15.05 -3.71 1.70
CA SER A 119 -15.40 -4.39 0.46
C SER A 119 -14.70 -5.73 0.30
N GLU A 120 -15.42 -6.70 -0.25
CA GLU A 120 -14.88 -8.04 -0.51
C GLU A 120 -13.63 -8.02 -1.40
N VAL A 121 -12.79 -9.03 -1.18
CA VAL A 121 -11.47 -9.21 -1.80
C VAL A 121 -11.56 -9.37 -3.32
N ASP A 122 -12.56 -10.09 -3.84
CA ASP A 122 -12.63 -10.43 -5.26
C ASP A 122 -13.43 -9.43 -6.11
N ALA A 123 -14.20 -8.54 -5.47
CA ALA A 123 -14.99 -7.50 -6.14
C ALA A 123 -14.13 -6.52 -6.98
N ALA A 124 -12.82 -6.42 -6.70
CA ALA A 124 -11.90 -5.58 -7.48
C ALA A 124 -11.64 -6.09 -8.91
N ALA A 125 -11.93 -7.36 -9.22
CA ALA A 125 -11.71 -7.90 -10.57
C ALA A 125 -12.62 -7.24 -11.62
N GLU A 126 -13.83 -6.89 -11.22
CA GLU A 126 -14.88 -6.33 -12.08
C GLU A 126 -15.02 -4.81 -11.93
N ALA A 127 -14.39 -4.22 -10.91
CA ALA A 127 -14.40 -2.78 -10.70
C ALA A 127 -13.84 -2.03 -11.91
N PRO A 128 -14.36 -0.83 -12.23
CA PRO A 128 -13.78 0.05 -13.25
C PRO A 128 -12.41 0.59 -12.80
N ASP A 129 -11.66 1.17 -13.73
CA ASP A 129 -10.41 1.85 -13.40
C ASP A 129 -10.66 3.10 -12.55
N ASP A 130 -9.74 3.39 -11.64
CA ASP A 130 -9.82 4.59 -10.81
C ASP A 130 -9.45 5.83 -11.64
N PRO A 131 -10.30 6.86 -11.73
CA PRO A 131 -10.00 8.08 -12.49
C PRO A 131 -8.87 8.92 -11.88
N LEU A 132 -8.52 8.72 -10.61
CA LEU A 132 -7.40 9.37 -9.93
C LEU A 132 -6.07 8.64 -10.15
N ALA A 133 -6.09 7.48 -10.81
CA ALA A 133 -4.90 6.70 -11.11
C ALA A 133 -4.35 7.02 -12.50
N THR A 134 -3.02 7.02 -12.59
CA THR A 134 -2.28 7.02 -13.85
C THR A 134 -1.31 5.83 -13.85
N VAL A 135 -1.16 5.20 -15.01
CA VAL A 135 -0.24 4.08 -15.22
C VAL A 135 0.67 4.43 -16.40
N GLN A 136 1.96 4.54 -16.13
CA GLN A 136 2.99 4.69 -17.16
C GLN A 136 3.71 3.36 -17.37
N ARG A 137 4.09 3.04 -18.60
CA ARG A 137 4.86 1.84 -18.94
C ARG A 137 6.20 2.20 -19.58
N PRO A 138 7.25 2.42 -18.77
CA PRO A 138 8.59 2.74 -19.28
C PRO A 138 9.20 1.61 -20.12
N SER A 139 8.85 0.35 -19.85
CA SER A 139 9.32 -0.82 -20.61
C SER A 139 8.30 -1.97 -20.56
N PRO A 140 8.46 -3.04 -21.35
CA PRO A 140 7.58 -4.20 -21.27
C PRO A 140 7.56 -4.88 -19.89
N THR A 141 8.61 -4.73 -19.10
CA THR A 141 8.81 -5.36 -17.79
C THR A 141 8.65 -4.40 -16.61
N GLU A 142 8.31 -3.14 -16.87
CA GLU A 142 8.22 -2.09 -15.85
C GLU A 142 6.96 -1.23 -16.02
N ALA A 143 6.31 -0.94 -14.89
CA ALA A 143 5.22 0.03 -14.83
C ALA A 143 5.36 0.96 -13.61
N LEU A 144 4.91 2.20 -13.76
CA LEU A 144 4.81 3.19 -12.71
C LEU A 144 3.35 3.54 -12.52
N VAL A 145 2.82 3.20 -11.36
CA VAL A 145 1.47 3.55 -10.94
C VAL A 145 1.54 4.74 -10.02
N ARG A 146 0.70 5.74 -10.28
CA ARG A 146 0.49 6.88 -9.40
C ARG A 146 -1.00 7.09 -9.18
N TRP A 147 -1.43 7.09 -7.93
CA TRP A 147 -2.78 7.45 -7.53
C TRP A 147 -2.68 8.63 -6.56
N GLU A 148 -3.43 9.70 -6.82
CA GLU A 148 -3.33 10.92 -6.05
C GLU A 148 -4.71 11.54 -5.80
N ALA A 149 -4.99 11.83 -4.53
CA ALA A 149 -6.19 12.52 -4.12
C ALA A 149 -5.81 13.82 -3.39
N GLY A 150 -6.15 14.96 -3.99
CA GLY A 150 -6.16 16.25 -3.30
C GLY A 150 -7.36 16.37 -2.34
N GLU A 151 -7.46 17.48 -1.63
CA GLU A 151 -8.51 17.65 -0.60
C GLU A 151 -9.94 17.51 -1.15
N GLU A 152 -10.22 18.08 -2.33
CA GLU A 152 -11.55 18.02 -2.95
C GLU A 152 -11.94 16.58 -3.31
N ALA A 153 -11.03 15.85 -3.95
CA ALA A 153 -11.23 14.44 -4.28
C ALA A 153 -11.43 13.59 -3.01
N GLN A 154 -10.66 13.86 -1.95
CA GLN A 154 -10.84 13.17 -0.67
C GLN A 154 -12.21 13.45 -0.05
N ARG A 155 -12.69 14.70 -0.06
CA ARG A 155 -14.03 15.06 0.45
C ARG A 155 -15.13 14.37 -0.35
N GLY A 156 -14.98 14.24 -1.67
CA GLY A 156 -15.92 13.51 -2.52
C GLY A 156 -15.92 11.99 -2.30
N LEU A 157 -14.85 11.43 -1.72
CA LEU A 157 -14.68 10.01 -1.43
C LEU A 157 -14.88 9.67 0.06
N ALA A 158 -14.97 10.67 0.93
CA ALA A 158 -15.04 10.48 2.37
C ALA A 158 -16.41 9.95 2.80
N THR A 159 -16.40 9.05 3.78
CA THR A 159 -17.60 8.51 4.44
C THR A 159 -17.75 9.03 5.87
N GLY A 160 -16.98 10.06 6.25
CA GLY A 160 -16.87 10.64 7.60
C GLY A 160 -15.83 11.76 7.62
N ASP A 161 -15.03 11.84 8.69
CA ASP A 161 -14.01 12.89 8.87
C ASP A 161 -12.84 12.84 7.87
N GLY A 162 -12.72 11.73 7.14
CA GLY A 162 -11.70 11.54 6.12
C GLY A 162 -12.01 10.41 5.14
N LEU A 163 -11.11 10.23 4.17
CA LEU A 163 -11.15 9.12 3.24
C LEU A 163 -10.87 7.81 3.97
N ARG A 164 -11.70 6.80 3.77
CA ARG A 164 -11.45 5.43 4.24
C ARG A 164 -11.78 4.43 3.15
N GLY A 165 -10.78 3.82 2.55
CA GLY A 165 -10.99 2.97 1.38
C GLY A 165 -9.89 1.97 1.09
N LEU A 166 -10.24 0.95 0.30
CA LEU A 166 -9.35 -0.09 -0.17
C LEU A 166 -8.92 0.19 -1.61
N LEU A 167 -7.64 0.52 -1.79
CA LEU A 167 -7.01 0.67 -3.10
C LEU A 167 -6.37 -0.65 -3.51
N GLU A 168 -6.67 -1.13 -4.73
CA GLU A 168 -6.08 -2.35 -5.28
C GLU A 168 -5.35 -2.06 -6.59
N VAL A 169 -4.05 -2.37 -6.63
CA VAL A 169 -3.22 -2.37 -7.83
C VAL A 169 -3.05 -3.82 -8.29
N ARG A 170 -3.37 -4.08 -9.56
CA ARG A 170 -3.32 -5.43 -10.14
C ARG A 170 -2.29 -5.49 -11.25
N GLN A 171 -1.53 -6.57 -11.26
CA GLN A 171 -0.60 -6.92 -12.33
C GLN A 171 -0.96 -8.30 -12.88
N ILE A 172 -0.90 -8.45 -14.20
CA ILE A 172 -0.93 -9.72 -14.90
C ILE A 172 0.26 -9.76 -15.85
N ASN A 173 1.00 -10.87 -15.86
CA ASN A 173 2.07 -11.10 -16.82
C ASN A 173 1.53 -11.88 -18.01
N PHE A 174 2.14 -11.73 -19.18
CA PHE A 174 1.82 -12.62 -20.29
C PHE A 174 2.10 -14.08 -19.88
N PRO A 175 1.20 -15.02 -20.16
CA PRO A 175 1.54 -16.43 -20.00
C PRO A 175 2.70 -16.75 -20.93
N PHE A 176 3.78 -17.30 -20.39
CA PHE A 176 4.77 -18.00 -21.21
C PHE A 176 4.13 -19.30 -21.74
N SER A 177 3.24 -19.19 -22.72
CA SER A 177 2.87 -20.35 -23.52
C SER A 177 3.79 -20.37 -24.74
N THR A 178 4.92 -21.06 -24.61
CA THR A 178 5.61 -21.58 -25.78
C THR A 178 4.78 -22.74 -26.32
N PHE A 179 3.82 -22.44 -27.21
CA PHE A 179 3.30 -23.47 -28.10
C PHE A 179 4.45 -23.85 -29.05
N LYS A 180 5.20 -24.90 -28.69
CA LYS A 180 6.01 -25.62 -29.68
C LYS A 180 5.03 -26.11 -30.74
N HIS A 181 5.12 -25.54 -31.95
CA HIS A 181 4.54 -26.17 -33.12
C HIS A 181 5.16 -27.57 -33.26
N SER A 182 4.39 -28.62 -32.99
CA SER A 182 4.71 -29.95 -33.49
C SER A 182 4.51 -29.92 -35.01
N PRO A 183 5.54 -30.21 -35.82
CA PRO A 183 5.32 -30.37 -37.24
C PRO A 183 4.41 -31.57 -37.46
N ILE A 184 3.31 -31.34 -38.17
CA ILE A 184 2.40 -32.38 -38.65
C ILE A 184 3.20 -33.22 -39.65
N HIS A 185 3.59 -34.44 -39.26
CA HIS A 185 4.02 -35.44 -40.22
C HIS A 185 2.80 -35.83 -41.07
N ARG A 186 2.75 -35.32 -42.31
CA ARG A 186 1.95 -35.95 -43.36
C ARG A 186 2.70 -37.19 -43.82
N ASN A 187 2.15 -38.36 -43.51
CA ASN A 187 2.51 -39.58 -44.20
C ASN A 187 1.94 -39.49 -45.63
N VAL A 188 2.83 -39.61 -46.61
CA VAL A 188 2.51 -40.06 -47.97
C VAL A 188 3.33 -41.32 -48.20
#